data_AF-A0A835FI30-F1
#
_entry.id   AF-A0A835FI30-F1
#
_cell.length_a   1.000
_cell.length_b   1.000
_cell.length_c   1.000
_cell.angle_alpha   90.00
_cell.angle_beta   90.00
_cell.angle_gamma   90.00
#
_symmetry.space_group_name_H-M   'P 1'
#
loop_
_entity.id
_entity.type
_entity.pdbx_description
1 polymer ?
#
loop_
_entity_poly.entity_id
_entity_poly.type
_entity_poly.pdbx_seq_one_letter_code
_entity_poly.pdbx_strand_id
1 'polypeptide(L)'
;MGLLGVGSKEVGSHAMSFLLGAALPTALLFLLASDRLGEGMSSISRSWGNGAVLPAGADPNEVGRSVDTQVIFKGLPELLQKVAMEDRTVIITSVNEAWAQPGSLLDIYLERFKNGEEIAHLLNHLLVVALDAGGFERCNVVHPHCYFLNATTTDMSSAKAFMSPE
;
A
#
# COMPACT_ATOMS: atom_id res chain seq x y z
N MET A 1 -23.30 75.29 -18.50
CA MET A 1 -22.57 75.29 -17.21
C MET A 1 -23.30 74.37 -16.23
N GLY A 2 -22.60 73.37 -15.69
CA GLY A 2 -22.94 72.51 -14.53
C GLY A 2 -24.09 71.50 -14.74
N LEU A 3 -23.90 70.17 -14.77
CA LEU A 3 -23.41 69.16 -13.80
C LEU A 3 -24.47 68.62 -12.81
N LEU A 4 -24.34 67.29 -12.58
CA LEU A 4 -24.91 66.40 -11.54
C LEU A 4 -26.20 65.66 -11.94
N GLY A 5 -26.28 64.33 -11.96
CA GLY A 5 -25.33 63.26 -11.63
C GLY A 5 -26.08 61.93 -11.65
N VAL A 6 -25.65 60.99 -12.50
CA VAL A 6 -26.11 59.59 -12.47
C VAL A 6 -24.97 58.77 -11.88
N GLY A 7 -25.20 58.20 -10.71
CA GLY A 7 -24.24 57.32 -10.04
C GLY A 7 -24.15 55.98 -10.76
N SER A 8 -23.04 55.75 -11.46
CA SER A 8 -22.61 54.40 -11.85
C SER A 8 -21.95 53.74 -10.65
N LYS A 9 -22.55 52.64 -10.19
CA LYS A 9 -22.05 51.83 -9.08
C LYS A 9 -20.85 51.01 -9.57
N GLU A 10 -19.66 51.41 -9.14
CA GLU A 10 -18.39 50.76 -9.44
C GLU A 10 -18.32 49.39 -8.72
N VAL A 11 -18.74 48.33 -9.39
CA VAL A 11 -18.54 46.94 -8.97
C VAL A 11 -17.84 46.24 -10.12
N GLY A 12 -16.51 46.41 -10.24
CA GLY A 12 -15.83 46.01 -11.48
C GLY A 12 -14.34 45.78 -11.41
N SER A 13 -13.75 45.48 -10.25
CA SER A 13 -12.32 45.14 -10.20
C SER A 13 -12.01 43.94 -9.30
N HIS A 14 -12.42 43.96 -8.03
CA HIS A 14 -12.10 42.87 -7.11
C HIS A 14 -12.82 41.54 -7.43
N ALA A 15 -14.06 41.58 -7.95
CA ALA A 15 -14.80 40.36 -8.30
C ALA A 15 -14.16 39.59 -9.47
N MET A 16 -13.57 40.30 -10.45
CA MET A 16 -12.84 39.65 -11.55
C MET A 16 -11.54 38.99 -11.08
N SER A 17 -10.79 39.62 -10.16
CA SER A 17 -9.56 39.04 -9.60
C SER A 17 -9.85 37.79 -8.76
N PHE A 18 -10.96 37.77 -8.00
CA PHE A 18 -11.39 36.59 -7.25
C PHE A 18 -11.82 35.44 -8.16
N LEU A 19 -12.52 35.71 -9.27
CA LEU A 19 -12.93 34.67 -10.21
C LEU A 19 -11.76 34.11 -11.01
N LEU A 20 -10.79 34.94 -11.43
CA LEU A 20 -9.55 34.45 -12.05
C LEU A 20 -8.71 33.63 -11.07
N GLY A 21 -8.66 34.03 -9.79
CA GLY A 21 -7.93 33.33 -8.73
C GLY A 21 -8.52 31.96 -8.38
N ALA A 22 -9.85 31.78 -8.49
CA ALA A 22 -10.51 30.49 -8.25
C ALA A 22 -10.50 29.57 -9.48
N ALA A 23 -10.46 30.12 -10.70
CA ALA A 23 -10.45 29.34 -11.93
C ALA A 23 -9.13 28.57 -12.13
N LEU A 24 -7.99 29.15 -11.74
CA LEU A 24 -6.67 28.55 -11.93
C LEU A 24 -6.46 27.25 -11.13
N PRO A 25 -6.70 27.20 -9.81
CA PRO A 25 -6.58 25.97 -9.03
C PRO A 25 -7.57 24.89 -9.50
N THR A 26 -8.78 25.30 -9.88
CA THR A 26 -9.82 24.38 -10.36
C THR A 26 -9.43 23.77 -11.70
N ALA A 27 -8.95 24.58 -12.65
CA ALA A 27 -8.44 24.11 -13.94
C ALA A 27 -7.20 23.21 -13.77
N LEU A 28 -6.30 23.55 -12.85
CA LEU A 28 -5.12 22.72 -12.55
C LEU A 28 -5.51 21.36 -11.95
N LEU A 29 -6.48 21.32 -11.02
CA LEU A 29 -7.02 20.06 -10.48
C LEU A 29 -7.69 19.23 -11.57
N PHE A 30 -8.47 19.85 -12.46
CA PHE A 30 -9.08 19.15 -13.60
C PHE A 30 -8.04 18.62 -14.59
N LEU A 31 -6.97 19.36 -14.89
CA LEU A 31 -5.88 18.89 -15.75
C LEU A 31 -5.11 17.73 -15.10
N LEU A 32 -4.75 17.85 -13.81
CA LEU A 32 -4.08 16.78 -13.07
C LEU A 32 -4.96 15.53 -12.90
N ALA A 33 -6.28 15.68 -12.81
CA ALA A 33 -7.22 14.56 -12.82
C ALA A 33 -7.41 13.95 -14.21
N SER A 34 -7.31 14.75 -15.28
CA SER A 34 -7.45 14.28 -16.67
C SER A 34 -6.22 13.49 -17.14
N ASP A 35 -5.03 13.81 -16.63
CA ASP A 35 -3.82 13.00 -16.83
C ASP A 35 -3.93 11.59 -16.22
N ARG A 36 -4.93 11.34 -15.37
CA ARG A 36 -5.27 10.00 -14.85
C ARG A 36 -6.39 9.28 -15.60
N LEU A 37 -6.96 9.89 -16.64
CA LEU A 37 -8.05 9.28 -17.42
C LEU A 37 -7.65 8.88 -18.86
N GLY A 38 -6.35 8.82 -19.16
CA GLY A 38 -5.83 8.44 -20.47
C GLY A 38 -5.18 7.06 -20.54
N GLU A 39 -4.47 6.63 -19.48
CA GLU A 39 -3.71 5.38 -19.49
C GLU A 39 -3.71 4.76 -18.08
N GLY A 40 -4.50 3.70 -17.88
CA GLY A 40 -4.39 2.91 -16.63
C GLY A 40 -5.67 2.33 -16.03
N MET A 41 -6.80 2.31 -16.72
CA MET A 41 -8.00 1.59 -16.25
C MET A 41 -8.57 0.63 -17.30
N SER A 42 -7.69 -0.16 -17.91
CA SER A 42 -8.09 -1.26 -18.81
C SER A 42 -7.47 -2.61 -18.44
N SER A 43 -6.78 -2.73 -17.30
CA SER A 43 -6.26 -4.01 -16.84
C SER A 43 -6.56 -4.18 -15.36
N ILE A 44 -7.66 -4.86 -15.09
CA ILE A 44 -7.93 -5.83 -14.01
C ILE A 44 -9.46 -5.99 -14.03
N SER A 45 -9.96 -6.67 -15.05
CA SER A 45 -11.24 -7.38 -15.00
C SER A 45 -11.39 -8.18 -16.29
N ARG A 46 -11.82 -9.43 -16.16
CA ARG A 46 -12.05 -10.46 -17.20
C ARG A 46 -10.84 -11.31 -17.59
N SER A 47 -10.48 -12.26 -16.72
CA SER A 47 -10.45 -13.68 -17.11
C SER A 47 -10.29 -14.57 -15.87
N TRP A 48 -11.37 -14.74 -15.11
CA TRP A 48 -11.58 -15.97 -14.37
C TRP A 48 -12.98 -16.44 -14.72
N GLY A 49 -13.07 -17.21 -15.80
CA GLY A 49 -14.31 -17.63 -16.41
C GLY A 49 -14.04 -18.64 -17.51
N ASN A 50 -13.94 -19.91 -17.08
CA ASN A 50 -14.26 -21.14 -17.78
C ASN A 50 -13.98 -21.25 -19.30
N GLY A 51 -13.10 -22.21 -19.63
CA GLY A 51 -13.21 -23.01 -20.85
C GLY A 51 -12.52 -22.44 -22.09
N ALA A 52 -11.19 -22.47 -22.12
CA ALA A 52 -10.47 -22.31 -23.38
C ALA A 52 -10.35 -23.67 -24.08
N VAL A 53 -11.04 -23.78 -25.22
CA VAL A 53 -10.81 -24.78 -26.26
C VAL A 53 -9.37 -24.65 -26.76
N LEU A 54 -8.62 -25.75 -26.77
CA LEU A 54 -7.24 -25.82 -27.24
C LEU A 54 -7.17 -25.74 -28.78
N PRO A 55 -6.24 -24.97 -29.37
CA PRO A 55 -5.78 -25.26 -30.73
C PRO A 55 -4.85 -26.48 -30.68
N ALA A 56 -5.09 -27.41 -31.61
CA ALA A 56 -4.27 -28.59 -31.78
C ALA A 56 -2.85 -28.20 -32.27
N GLY A 57 -1.83 -28.63 -31.53
CA GLY A 57 -0.44 -28.59 -31.97
C GLY A 57 0.49 -27.76 -31.08
N ALA A 58 0.79 -28.25 -29.88
CA ALA A 58 1.99 -27.88 -29.13
C ALA A 58 2.44 -29.04 -28.24
N ASP A 59 3.76 -29.20 -28.13
CA ASP A 59 4.57 -30.34 -27.67
C ASP A 59 4.21 -30.90 -26.26
N PRO A 60 4.22 -32.23 -26.00
CA PRO A 60 3.85 -32.80 -24.69
C PRO A 60 4.87 -32.63 -23.55
N ASN A 61 6.02 -31.98 -23.77
CA ASN A 61 7.14 -31.98 -22.82
C ASN A 61 7.52 -30.64 -22.18
N GLU A 62 6.75 -29.56 -22.38
CA GLU A 62 6.86 -28.40 -21.50
C GLU A 62 5.87 -28.51 -20.35
N VAL A 63 6.25 -29.31 -19.36
CA VAL A 63 5.69 -29.21 -18.01
C VAL A 63 6.09 -27.82 -17.49
N GLY A 64 5.24 -26.83 -17.77
CA GLY A 64 5.22 -25.57 -17.06
C GLY A 64 5.11 -25.90 -15.58
N ARG A 65 6.23 -25.81 -14.87
CA ARG A 65 6.28 -25.99 -13.43
C ARG A 65 5.53 -24.80 -12.84
N SER A 66 4.23 -24.97 -12.63
CA SER A 66 3.58 -24.40 -11.47
C SER A 66 4.36 -24.94 -10.27
N VAL A 67 5.45 -24.24 -9.93
CA VAL A 67 6.10 -24.41 -8.64
C VAL A 67 4.98 -24.11 -7.67
N ASP A 68 4.50 -25.18 -7.05
CA ASP A 68 3.40 -25.19 -6.10
C ASP A 68 3.59 -24.01 -5.14
N THR A 69 2.88 -22.92 -5.37
CA THR A 69 2.98 -21.69 -4.57
C THR A 69 2.61 -22.00 -3.12
N GLN A 70 1.87 -23.09 -2.91
CA GLN A 70 1.50 -23.68 -1.64
C GLN A 70 2.69 -24.26 -0.88
N VAL A 71 3.77 -24.69 -1.55
CA VAL A 71 5.03 -25.13 -0.92
C VAL A 71 5.87 -23.93 -0.47
N ILE A 72 5.79 -22.79 -1.15
CA ILE A 72 6.62 -21.61 -0.87
C ILE A 72 6.14 -20.87 0.39
N PHE A 73 4.83 -20.77 0.61
CA PHE A 73 4.26 -19.98 1.72
C PHE A 73 3.47 -20.83 2.71
N LYS A 74 4.06 -21.93 3.16
CA LYS A 74 3.42 -22.85 4.11
C LYS A 74 2.95 -22.10 5.37
N GLY A 75 1.66 -22.22 5.71
CA GLY A 75 1.08 -21.62 6.92
C GLY A 75 0.66 -20.15 6.77
N LEU A 76 1.06 -19.48 5.69
CA LEU A 76 0.68 -18.09 5.44
C LEU A 76 -0.83 -17.94 5.16
N PRO A 77 -1.48 -18.79 4.33
CA PRO A 77 -2.92 -18.66 4.06
C PRO A 77 -3.77 -18.74 5.33
N GLU A 78 -3.45 -19.66 6.25
CA GLU A 78 -4.15 -19.83 7.52
C GLU A 78 -3.93 -18.63 8.44
N LEU A 79 -2.73 -18.05 8.44
CA LEU A 79 -2.42 -16.87 9.23
C LEU A 79 -3.14 -15.63 8.67
N LEU A 80 -3.14 -15.44 7.35
CA LEU A 80 -3.86 -14.36 6.67
C LEU A 80 -5.36 -14.39 6.99
N GLN A 81 -5.98 -15.58 7.03
CA GLN A 81 -7.38 -15.72 7.44
C GLN A 81 -7.63 -15.30 8.90
N LYS A 82 -6.65 -15.52 9.80
CA LYS A 82 -6.79 -15.15 11.22
C LYS A 82 -6.65 -13.65 11.46
N VAL A 83 -5.80 -12.97 10.69
CA VAL A 83 -5.50 -11.55 10.87
C VAL A 83 -6.37 -10.64 10.00
N ALA A 84 -7.10 -11.18 9.02
CA ALA A 84 -7.95 -10.38 8.15
C ALA A 84 -9.08 -9.67 8.92
N MET A 85 -9.34 -8.42 8.55
CA MET A 85 -10.52 -7.67 8.94
C MET A 85 -11.77 -8.20 8.21
N GLU A 86 -12.95 -7.71 8.56
CA GLU A 86 -14.23 -8.13 7.96
C GLU A 86 -14.28 -7.92 6.44
N ASP A 87 -13.61 -6.87 5.96
CA ASP A 87 -13.48 -6.52 4.54
C ASP A 87 -12.39 -7.31 3.81
N ARG A 88 -11.71 -8.24 4.50
CA ARG A 88 -10.55 -9.05 4.04
C ARG A 88 -9.26 -8.26 3.88
N THR A 89 -9.14 -7.11 4.52
CA THR A 89 -7.89 -6.33 4.53
C THR A 89 -6.98 -6.80 5.67
N VAL A 90 -5.66 -6.78 5.43
CA VAL A 90 -4.61 -7.13 6.41
C VAL A 90 -3.56 -6.02 6.42
N ILE A 91 -3.10 -5.63 7.61
CA ILE A 91 -1.96 -4.72 7.75
C ILE A 91 -0.70 -5.58 7.81
N ILE A 92 0.29 -5.30 6.95
CA ILE A 92 1.53 -6.08 6.88
C ILE A 92 2.71 -5.14 7.12
N THR A 93 3.65 -5.59 7.95
CA THR A 93 4.98 -4.97 8.09
C THR A 93 6.05 -6.06 7.98
N SER A 94 7.25 -5.71 7.53
CA SER A 94 8.39 -6.62 7.49
C SER A 94 9.52 -6.14 8.40
N VAL A 95 10.22 -7.09 9.00
CA VAL A 95 11.31 -6.80 9.94
C VAL A 95 12.43 -7.82 9.81
N ASN A 96 13.67 -7.37 10.00
CA ASN A 96 14.83 -8.22 10.17
C ASN A 96 15.34 -8.15 11.62
N GLU A 97 16.39 -8.89 11.95
CA GLU A 97 17.00 -8.92 13.28
C GLU A 97 17.35 -7.52 13.77
N ALA A 98 18.00 -6.70 12.94
CA ALA A 98 18.45 -5.37 13.34
C ALA A 98 17.30 -4.41 13.68
N TRP A 99 16.17 -4.51 12.96
CA TRP A 99 14.98 -3.68 13.19
C TRP A 99 13.98 -4.27 14.20
N ALA A 100 14.20 -5.51 14.64
CA ALA A 100 13.43 -6.15 15.68
C ALA A 100 14.04 -5.99 17.08
N GLN A 101 15.33 -5.65 17.19
CA GLN A 101 16.06 -5.50 18.46
C GLN A 101 15.26 -4.74 19.54
N PRO A 102 15.46 -5.05 20.84
CA PRO A 102 14.75 -4.35 21.91
C PRO A 102 14.88 -2.82 21.82
N GLY A 103 13.74 -2.12 21.87
CA GLY A 103 13.67 -0.66 21.76
C GLY A 103 13.89 -0.11 20.34
N SER A 104 13.99 -0.97 19.33
CA SER A 104 14.16 -0.57 17.93
C SER A 104 12.81 -0.34 17.22
N LEU A 105 12.83 -0.30 15.88
CA LEU A 105 11.71 0.12 15.05
C LEU A 105 10.45 -0.71 15.30
N LEU A 106 10.55 -2.04 15.46
CA LEU A 106 9.39 -2.88 15.71
C LEU A 106 8.67 -2.53 17.00
N ASP A 107 9.40 -2.35 18.10
CA ASP A 107 8.82 -2.04 19.40
C ASP A 107 8.09 -0.68 19.36
N ILE A 108 8.72 0.33 18.74
CA ILE A 108 8.13 1.66 18.56
C ILE A 108 6.88 1.56 17.68
N TYR A 109 6.95 0.84 16.56
CA TYR A 109 5.83 0.67 15.65
C TYR A 109 4.62 0.06 16.37
N LEU A 110 4.81 -1.03 17.11
CA LEU A 110 3.75 -1.68 17.88
C LEU A 110 3.21 -0.76 19.00
N GLU A 111 4.08 -0.04 19.70
CA GLU A 111 3.69 0.94 20.71
C GLU A 111 2.79 2.04 20.12
N ARG A 112 3.06 2.50 18.90
CA ARG A 112 2.22 3.52 18.25
C ARG A 112 0.79 3.07 18.02
N PHE A 113 0.55 1.80 17.71
CA PHE A 113 -0.82 1.30 17.66
C PHE A 113 -1.43 1.19 19.07
N LYS A 114 -0.68 0.65 20.04
CA LYS A 114 -1.18 0.47 21.43
C LYS A 114 -1.66 1.79 22.04
N ASN A 115 -0.93 2.87 21.77
CA ASN A 115 -1.19 4.20 22.32
C ASN A 115 -1.89 5.15 21.32
N GLY A 116 -2.29 4.65 20.15
CA GLY A 116 -2.96 5.45 19.13
C GLY A 116 -4.44 5.65 19.43
N GLU A 117 -4.97 6.82 19.09
CA GLU A 117 -6.40 7.13 19.21
C GLU A 117 -7.22 6.25 18.27
N GLU A 118 -8.12 5.47 18.84
CA GLU A 118 -9.03 4.55 18.13
C GLU A 118 -8.37 3.48 17.25
N ILE A 119 -7.04 3.28 17.26
CA ILE A 119 -6.35 2.32 16.37
C ILE A 119 -5.74 1.10 17.08
N ALA A 120 -5.82 1.02 18.41
CA ALA A 120 -5.23 -0.11 19.15
C ALA A 120 -5.78 -1.48 18.72
N HIS A 121 -7.05 -1.53 18.29
CA HIS A 121 -7.69 -2.74 17.80
C HIS A 121 -7.06 -3.28 16.50
N LEU A 122 -6.42 -2.42 15.70
CA LEU A 122 -5.76 -2.81 14.46
C LEU A 122 -4.54 -3.71 14.69
N LEU A 123 -3.99 -3.78 15.90
CA LEU A 123 -2.93 -4.73 16.24
C LEU A 123 -3.34 -6.18 16.04
N ASN A 124 -4.62 -6.51 16.22
CA ASN A 124 -5.13 -7.86 15.96
C ASN A 124 -5.12 -8.21 14.46
N HIS A 125 -4.98 -7.20 13.60
CA HIS A 125 -4.99 -7.31 12.15
C HIS A 125 -3.61 -7.04 11.51
N LEU A 126 -2.58 -6.89 12.35
CA LEU A 126 -1.20 -6.71 11.92
C LEU A 126 -0.50 -8.06 11.78
N LEU A 127 0.05 -8.33 10.60
CA LEU A 127 0.96 -9.43 10.33
C LEU A 127 2.39 -8.89 10.23
N VAL A 128 3.29 -9.39 11.07
CA VAL A 128 4.72 -9.07 10.99
C VAL A 128 5.43 -10.19 10.24
N VAL A 129 6.05 -9.85 9.12
CA VAL A 129 6.84 -10.76 8.29
C VAL A 129 8.32 -10.64 8.67
N ALA A 130 8.86 -11.65 9.32
CA ALA A 130 10.26 -11.72 9.69
C ALA A 130 11.13 -12.25 8.53
N LEU A 131 12.21 -11.54 8.22
CA LEU A 131 13.09 -11.83 7.10
C LEU A 131 14.28 -12.75 7.46
N ASP A 132 14.51 -12.96 8.76
CA ASP A 132 15.55 -13.82 9.30
C ASP A 132 15.11 -14.42 10.66
N ALA A 133 15.91 -15.35 11.19
CA ALA A 133 15.58 -16.08 12.40
C ALA A 133 15.56 -15.17 13.65
N GLY A 134 16.47 -14.21 13.75
CA GLY A 134 16.54 -13.28 14.90
C GLY A 134 15.34 -12.35 14.93
N GLY A 135 14.94 -11.81 13.77
CA GLY A 135 13.71 -11.04 13.62
C GLY A 135 12.46 -11.85 13.98
N PHE A 136 12.41 -13.14 13.60
CA PHE A 136 11.27 -14.01 13.90
C PHE A 136 11.16 -14.35 15.38
N GLU A 137 12.28 -14.71 16.03
CA GLU A 137 12.31 -14.97 17.47
C GLU A 137 11.80 -13.76 18.24
N ARG A 138 12.36 -12.58 17.93
CA ARG A 138 11.97 -11.35 18.61
C ARG A 138 10.52 -10.95 18.35
N CYS A 139 10.04 -11.11 17.11
CA CYS A 139 8.63 -10.88 16.78
C CYS A 139 7.69 -11.69 17.68
N ASN A 140 7.93 -13.00 17.82
CA ASN A 140 7.06 -13.89 18.60
C ASN A 140 7.00 -13.52 20.10
N VAL A 141 8.00 -12.80 20.62
CA VAL A 141 8.00 -12.30 22.00
C VAL A 141 7.08 -11.09 22.16
N VAL A 142 6.97 -10.24 21.14
CA VAL A 142 6.30 -8.93 21.25
C VAL A 142 4.95 -8.85 20.53
N HIS A 143 4.66 -9.79 19.62
CA HIS A 143 3.47 -9.79 18.76
C HIS A 143 2.97 -11.23 18.44
N PRO A 144 1.67 -11.52 18.48
CA PRO A 144 1.14 -12.88 18.27
C PRO A 144 1.06 -13.34 16.80
N HIS A 145 1.15 -12.42 15.83
CA HIS A 145 0.96 -12.73 14.41
C HIS A 145 2.25 -12.48 13.62
N CYS A 146 3.17 -13.44 13.74
CA CYS A 146 4.46 -13.43 13.08
C CYS A 146 4.53 -14.50 11.99
N TYR A 147 5.11 -14.18 10.85
CA TYR A 147 5.40 -15.13 9.77
C TYR A 147 6.88 -15.09 9.40
N PHE A 148 7.53 -16.25 9.39
CA PHE A 148 8.92 -16.35 8.97
C PHE A 148 9.01 -16.52 7.46
N LEU A 149 9.54 -15.52 6.75
CA LEU A 149 9.80 -15.59 5.33
C LEU A 149 11.20 -16.17 5.10
N ASN A 150 11.26 -17.46 4.78
CA ASN A 150 12.52 -18.12 4.43
C ASN A 150 12.94 -17.77 2.99
N ALA A 151 13.58 -16.61 2.83
CA ALA A 151 14.18 -16.21 1.56
C ALA A 151 15.53 -16.91 1.38
N THR A 152 15.57 -17.95 0.55
CA THR A 152 16.78 -18.77 0.34
C THR A 152 17.90 -18.07 -0.45
N THR A 153 17.70 -16.82 -0.88
CA THR A 153 18.59 -16.16 -1.84
C THR A 153 19.38 -14.96 -1.31
N THR A 154 19.09 -14.43 -0.11
CA THR A 154 19.78 -13.24 0.42
C THR A 154 19.69 -13.14 1.94
N ASP A 155 20.82 -12.93 2.63
CA ASP A 155 20.84 -12.61 4.07
C ASP A 155 20.39 -11.16 4.26
N MET A 156 19.29 -10.98 5.01
CA MET A 156 18.67 -9.68 5.28
C MET A 156 18.78 -9.27 6.75
N SER A 157 19.61 -9.93 7.57
CA SER A 157 19.70 -9.72 9.02
C SER A 157 20.18 -8.31 9.42
N SER A 158 21.09 -7.72 8.63
CA SER A 158 21.69 -6.41 8.94
C SER A 158 20.76 -5.23 8.67
N ALA A 159 20.85 -4.17 9.47
CA ALA A 159 20.14 -2.93 9.19
C ALA A 159 20.61 -2.30 7.88
N LYS A 160 19.67 -1.91 7.02
CA LYS A 160 19.91 -1.06 5.85
C LYS A 160 19.50 0.36 6.15
N ALA A 161 20.41 1.31 5.98
CA ALA A 161 20.11 2.72 6.18
C ALA A 161 19.17 3.23 5.09
N PHE A 162 18.29 4.16 5.46
CA PHE A 162 17.39 4.79 4.51
C PHE A 162 18.19 5.54 3.43
N MET A 163 17.89 5.27 2.16
CA MET A 163 18.60 5.79 0.97
C MET A 163 20.08 5.38 0.82
N SER A 164 20.52 4.25 1.40
CA SER A 164 21.86 3.72 1.09
C SER A 164 21.89 2.98 -0.26
N PRO A 165 22.97 3.10 -1.05
CA PRO A 165 23.18 2.27 -2.23
C PRO A 165 23.15 0.78 -1.87
N GLU A 166 22.81 -0.05 -2.85
CA GLU A 166 22.91 -1.52 -2.77
C GLU A 166 24.36 -1.99 -2.82
#